data_AF-A0A4V3WD76-F1
#
_entry.id   AF-A0A4V3WD76-F1
#
_cell.length_a   1.000
_cell.length_b   1.000
_cell.length_c   1.000
_cell.angle_alpha   90.00
_cell.angle_beta   90.00
_cell.angle_gamma   90.00
#
_symmetry.space_group_name_H-M   'P 1'
#
loop_
_entity.id
_entity.type
_entity.pdbx_description
1 polymer ?
#
loop_
_entity_poly.entity_id
_entity_poly.type
_entity_poly.pdbx_seq_one_letter_code
_entity_poly.pdbx_strand_id
1 'polypeptide(L)'
;MRGHDAWALARPTTYRASAVTDNARYSLVLSGPGNDEKRGTLNTSSSITDLAWDGSTVYAVTDSQPIRIDPATGTITPVGNLRTSTMSALAADAAGNL
;
A
#
# COMPACT_ATOMS: atom_id res chain seq x y z
N MET A 1 4.41 -46.56 7.15
CA MET A 1 3.60 -45.33 7.26
C MET A 1 4.46 -44.20 6.72
N ARG A 2 4.21 -43.72 5.49
CA ARG A 2 5.00 -42.65 4.87
C ARG A 2 4.39 -41.30 5.26
N GLY A 3 5.26 -40.39 5.68
CA GLY A 3 4.92 -39.05 6.15
C GLY A 3 4.08 -38.28 5.15
N HIS A 4 3.06 -37.62 5.67
CA HIS A 4 2.27 -36.62 4.99
C HIS A 4 3.09 -35.33 5.03
N ASP A 5 4.12 -35.26 4.20
CA ASP A 5 5.02 -34.10 4.15
C ASP A 5 4.25 -32.96 3.50
N ALA A 6 3.61 -32.18 4.37
CA ALA A 6 2.78 -31.04 4.07
C ALA A 6 3.56 -29.99 3.27
N TRP A 7 3.05 -29.64 2.10
CA TRP A 7 3.45 -28.49 1.28
C TRP A 7 3.13 -27.14 1.93
N ALA A 8 3.39 -26.96 3.22
CA ALA A 8 3.16 -25.70 3.90
C ALA A 8 4.21 -24.68 3.42
N LEU A 9 3.83 -23.83 2.47
CA LEU A 9 4.55 -22.60 2.15
C LEU A 9 4.80 -21.85 3.48
N ALA A 10 6.07 -21.53 3.75
CA ALA A 10 6.46 -20.82 4.95
C ALA A 10 5.62 -19.54 5.07
N ARG A 11 4.84 -19.43 6.15
CA ARG A 11 4.06 -18.22 6.41
C ARG A 11 5.02 -17.05 6.64
N PRO A 12 4.67 -15.83 6.18
CA PRO A 12 5.42 -14.64 6.53
C PRO A 12 5.57 -14.57 8.05
N THR A 13 6.81 -14.38 8.53
CA THR A 13 7.11 -14.26 9.96
C THR A 13 6.84 -12.85 10.49
N THR A 14 6.60 -11.90 9.60
CA THR A 14 6.28 -10.51 9.91
C THR A 14 5.11 -10.05 9.06
N TYR A 15 4.10 -9.45 9.70
CA TYR A 15 2.99 -8.78 9.02
C TYR A 15 3.18 -7.28 9.13
N ARG A 16 2.96 -6.56 8.04
CA ARG A 16 3.16 -5.11 7.98
C ARG A 16 1.97 -4.39 7.35
N ALA A 17 1.69 -3.18 7.81
CA ALA A 17 0.79 -2.23 7.16
C ALA A 17 1.58 -1.17 6.40
N SER A 18 0.97 -0.59 5.37
CA SER A 18 1.42 0.68 4.80
C SER A 18 0.61 1.82 5.41
N ALA A 19 1.28 2.89 5.80
CA ALA A 19 0.65 4.11 6.27
C ALA A 19 1.25 5.32 5.56
N VAL A 20 0.50 6.41 5.53
CA VAL A 20 0.96 7.70 5.04
C VAL A 20 0.57 8.77 6.04
N THR A 21 1.49 9.71 6.27
CA THR A 21 1.20 10.98 6.95
C THR A 21 1.88 12.07 6.16
N ASP A 22 1.14 13.15 5.89
CA ASP A 22 1.55 14.19 4.93
C ASP A 22 1.98 13.55 3.60
N ASN A 23 3.27 13.66 3.28
CA ASN A 23 3.91 13.11 2.09
C ASN A 23 4.89 11.99 2.45
N ALA A 24 4.86 11.42 3.65
CA ALA A 24 5.79 10.37 4.06
C ALA A 24 5.07 9.01 4.12
N ARG A 25 5.65 8.00 3.46
CA ARG A 25 5.18 6.62 3.53
C ARG A 25 5.91 5.86 4.62
N TYR A 26 5.16 5.09 5.39
CA TYR A 26 5.65 4.26 6.47
C TYR A 26 5.27 2.79 6.25
N SER A 27 6.14 1.92 6.72
CA SER A 27 5.89 0.49 6.85
C SER A 27 5.82 0.17 8.33
N LEU A 28 4.63 -0.16 8.81
CA LEU A 28 4.37 -0.43 10.22
C LEU A 28 4.43 -1.93 10.48
N VAL A 29 5.09 -2.37 11.54
CA VAL A 29 5.10 -3.77 11.96
C VAL A 29 3.83 -4.04 12.77
N LEU A 30 2.96 -4.91 12.25
CA LEU A 30 1.75 -5.34 12.96
C LEU A 30 2.03 -6.54 13.86
N SER A 31 2.96 -7.41 13.44
CA SER A 31 3.46 -8.53 14.25
C SER A 31 4.78 -9.06 13.69
N GLY A 32 5.53 -9.77 14.53
CA GLY A 32 6.86 -10.28 14.19
C GLY A 32 7.99 -9.31 14.56
N PRO A 33 9.25 -9.66 14.28
CA PRO A 33 10.40 -8.82 14.57
C PRO A 33 10.49 -7.60 13.63
N GLY A 34 11.10 -6.53 14.11
CA GLY A 34 11.37 -5.30 13.35
C GLY A 34 10.85 -4.04 14.02
N ASN A 35 11.02 -2.91 13.33
CA ASN A 35 10.49 -1.61 13.75
C ASN A 35 9.65 -0.99 12.64
N ASP A 36 8.87 0.01 13.01
CA ASP A 36 8.22 0.89 12.05
C ASP A 36 9.28 1.72 11.32
N GLU A 37 9.16 1.79 10.00
CA GLU A 37 10.17 2.37 9.13
C GLU A 37 9.55 3.38 8.18
N LYS A 38 10.11 4.60 8.14
CA LYS A 38 9.82 5.53 7.04
C LYS A 38 10.44 4.95 5.77
N ARG A 39 9.60 4.63 4.79
CA ARG A 39 10.01 4.06 3.50
C ARG A 39 10.43 5.13 2.49
N GLY A 40 9.95 6.35 2.65
CA GLY A 40 10.34 7.46 1.78
C GLY A 40 9.39 8.65 1.87
N THR A 41 9.70 9.65 1.05
CA THR A 41 8.81 10.80 0.79
C THR A 41 8.17 10.60 -0.58
N LEU A 42 6.85 10.72 -0.62
CA LEU A 42 6.01 10.71 -1.80
C LEU A 42 5.94 12.13 -2.36
N ASN A 43 6.42 12.33 -3.58
CA ASN A 43 6.40 13.63 -4.24
C ASN A 43 5.05 13.86 -4.92
N THR A 44 4.01 14.06 -4.11
CA THR A 44 2.67 14.45 -4.58
C THR A 44 2.47 15.96 -4.43
N SER A 45 1.69 16.55 -5.34
CA SER A 45 1.31 17.97 -5.27
C SER A 45 0.24 18.28 -4.23
N SER A 46 -0.43 17.24 -3.73
CA SER A 46 -1.51 17.28 -2.73
C SER A 46 -1.32 16.18 -1.70
N SER A 47 -1.91 16.36 -0.51
CA SER A 47 -1.91 15.36 0.55
C SER A 47 -2.65 14.09 0.12
N ILE A 48 -2.13 12.94 0.53
CA ILE A 48 -2.82 11.65 0.36
C ILE A 48 -3.85 11.50 1.47
N THR A 49 -5.07 11.13 1.11
CA THR A 49 -6.19 10.99 2.04
C THR A 49 -6.52 9.53 2.35
N ASP A 50 -6.19 8.59 1.47
CA ASP A 50 -6.37 7.16 1.72
C ASP A 50 -5.41 6.27 0.91
N LEU A 51 -5.25 5.02 1.34
CA LEU A 51 -4.44 3.97 0.72
C LEU A 51 -5.24 2.68 0.54
N ALA A 52 -5.05 2.00 -0.59
CA ALA A 52 -5.57 0.65 -0.83
C ALA A 52 -4.47 -0.28 -1.35
N TRP A 53 -4.57 -1.59 -1.09
CA TRP A 53 -3.60 -2.58 -1.55
C TRP A 53 -4.31 -3.76 -2.22
N ASP A 54 -3.89 -4.11 -3.44
CA ASP A 54 -4.42 -5.25 -4.19
C ASP A 54 -3.61 -6.56 -3.98
N GLY A 55 -2.56 -6.53 -3.15
CA GLY A 55 -1.61 -7.63 -2.97
C GLY A 55 -0.26 -7.43 -3.68
N SER A 56 -0.19 -6.53 -4.68
CA SER A 56 1.04 -6.23 -5.42
C SER A 56 1.37 -4.72 -5.47
N THR A 57 0.35 -3.86 -5.55
CA THR A 57 0.49 -2.42 -5.77
C THR A 57 -0.25 -1.66 -4.69
N VAL A 58 0.39 -0.62 -4.14
CA VAL A 58 -0.30 0.31 -3.26
C VAL A 58 -0.93 1.39 -4.12
N TYR A 59 -2.24 1.55 -4.01
CA TYR A 59 -2.96 2.68 -4.56
C TYR A 59 -3.12 3.71 -3.47
N ALA A 60 -3.11 4.96 -3.88
CA ALA A 60 -3.40 6.07 -3.01
C ALA A 60 -4.32 7.04 -3.73
N VAL A 61 -4.98 7.88 -2.96
CA VAL A 61 -5.74 8.97 -3.52
C VAL A 61 -5.42 10.29 -2.84
N THR A 62 -5.31 11.33 -3.65
CA THR A 62 -5.29 12.72 -3.18
C THR A 62 -6.70 13.32 -3.29
N ASP A 63 -6.82 14.61 -2.97
CA ASP A 63 -8.02 15.41 -3.23
C ASP A 63 -8.55 15.32 -4.68
N SER A 64 -7.68 15.06 -5.65
CA SER A 64 -7.95 15.29 -7.08
C SER A 64 -7.54 14.15 -8.01
N GLN A 65 -6.75 13.17 -7.53
CA GLN A 65 -6.17 12.15 -8.40
C GLN A 65 -5.91 10.80 -7.70
N PRO A 66 -6.32 9.66 -8.30
CA PRO A 66 -5.79 8.35 -7.92
C PRO A 66 -4.37 8.19 -8.46
N ILE A 67 -3.50 7.62 -7.63
CA ILE A 67 -2.11 7.32 -7.96
C ILE A 67 -1.78 5.88 -7.60
N ARG A 68 -0.86 5.28 -8.35
CA ARG A 68 -0.18 4.03 -8.00
C ARG A 68 1.16 4.34 -7.39
N ILE A 69 1.52 3.60 -6.35
CA ILE A 69 2.80 3.67 -5.66
C ILE A 69 3.44 2.29 -5.77
N ASP A 70 4.62 2.22 -6.36
CA ASP A 70 5.47 1.03 -6.30
C ASP A 70 5.89 0.81 -4.84
N PRO A 71 5.53 -0.34 -4.23
CA PRO A 71 5.81 -0.56 -2.83
C PRO A 71 7.31 -0.70 -2.51
N ALA A 72 8.14 -1.10 -3.48
CA ALA A 72 9.57 -1.31 -3.32
C ALA A 72 10.37 -0.02 -3.49
N THR A 73 10.01 0.80 -4.48
CA THR A 73 10.78 2.02 -4.83
C THR A 73 10.13 3.32 -4.35
N GLY A 74 8.83 3.30 -4.07
CA GLY A 74 8.05 4.49 -3.77
C GLY A 74 7.72 5.35 -5.00
N THR A 75 8.02 4.88 -6.21
CA THR A 75 7.70 5.59 -7.45
C THR A 75 6.20 5.77 -7.60
N ILE A 76 5.79 6.98 -7.98
CA ILE A 76 4.38 7.37 -8.13
C ILE A 76 4.02 7.45 -9.60
N THR A 77 2.90 6.84 -9.98
CA THR A 77 2.33 6.93 -11.33
C THR A 77 0.87 7.38 -11.25
N PRO A 78 0.48 8.52 -11.84
CA PRO A 78 -0.90 8.93 -11.98
C PRO A 78 -1.75 7.90 -12.73
N VAL A 79 -2.96 7.60 -12.23
CA VAL A 79 -3.90 6.67 -12.89
C VAL A 79 -4.95 7.42 -13.70
N GLY A 80 -5.25 8.66 -13.33
CA GLY A 80 -6.23 9.50 -14.02
C GLY A 80 -6.57 10.74 -13.19
N ASN A 81 -7.61 11.47 -13.57
CA ASN A 81 -8.11 12.59 -12.78
C ASN A 81 -9.49 12.28 -12.24
N LEU A 82 -9.75 12.76 -11.03
CA LEU A 82 -11.07 12.70 -10.44
C LEU A 82 -11.88 13.91 -10.89
N ARG A 83 -13.18 13.71 -11.04
CA ARG A 83 -14.15 14.80 -11.27
C ARG A 83 -14.84 15.23 -9.97
N THR A 84 -14.20 14.97 -8.85
CA THR A 84 -14.65 15.32 -7.50
C THR A 84 -13.54 16.06 -6.78
N SER A 85 -13.93 16.91 -5.84
CA SER A 85 -13.02 17.79 -5.10
C SER A 85 -12.53 17.20 -3.77
N THR A 86 -13.14 16.09 -3.32
CA THR A 86 -12.77 15.43 -2.06
C THR A 86 -13.00 13.94 -2.18
N MET A 87 -11.97 13.15 -1.92
CA MET A 87 -12.11 11.72 -1.65
C MET A 87 -11.38 11.39 -0.36
N SER A 88 -12.02 10.55 0.44
CA SER A 88 -11.52 10.16 1.77
C SER A 88 -11.50 8.65 1.93
N ALA A 89 -11.90 7.91 0.90
CA ALA A 89 -11.94 6.46 0.90
C ALA A 89 -11.58 5.93 -0.48
N LEU A 90 -10.74 4.89 -0.49
CA LEU A 90 -10.32 4.13 -1.65
C LEU A 90 -10.36 2.65 -1.30
N ALA A 91 -10.92 1.83 -2.18
CA ALA A 91 -10.81 0.39 -2.10
C ALA A 91 -10.15 -0.12 -3.38
N ALA A 92 -9.48 -1.27 -3.28
CA ALA A 92 -8.98 -1.98 -4.46
C ALA A 92 -9.43 -3.44 -4.36
N ASP A 93 -9.90 -4.00 -5.45
CA ASP A 93 -10.10 -5.45 -5.54
C ASP A 93 -8.78 -6.17 -5.88
N ALA A 94 -8.79 -7.50 -5.83
CA ALA A 94 -7.60 -8.32 -6.14
C ALA A 94 -7.17 -8.26 -7.62
N ALA A 95 -8.01 -7.72 -8.51
CA ALA A 95 -7.68 -7.46 -9.90
C ALA A 95 -7.09 -6.06 -10.12
N GLY A 96 -7.02 -5.23 -9.06
CA GLY A 96 -6.50 -3.86 -9.13
C GLY A 96 -7.51 -2.83 -9.64
N ASN A 97 -8.81 -3.15 -9.59
CA ASN A 97 -9.87 -2.16 -9.86
C ASN A 97 -10.13 -1.30 -8.61
N LEU A 98 -10.33 0.00 -8.82
CA LEU A 98 -10.59 1.02 -7.79
C LEU A 98 -12.06 1.42 -7.72
#